data_AF-A0A1V8SIN8-F1
#
_entry.id   AF-A0A1V8SIN8-F1
#
_cell.length_a   1.000
_cell.length_b   1.000
_cell.length_c   1.000
_cell.angle_alpha   90.00
_cell.angle_beta   90.00
_cell.angle_gamma   90.00
#
_symmetry.space_group_name_H-M   'P 1'
#
loop_
_entity.id
_entity.type
_entity.pdbx_description
1 polymer ?
#
loop_
_entity_poly.entity_id
_entity_poly.type
_entity_poly.pdbx_seq_one_letter_code
_entity_poly.pdbx_strand_id
1 'polypeptide(L)'
;MTPASLPTPESSGTSTPTSTTAASSLTAAGIKHQQPATNGHGDSSLSPLDASRMTFTQCTTPREVPEPNSPEVMAQKTCTDHMVTARWTSTSGWEAPELKPYGPFSIMPTASVLHYATECFEGLKLYRGHDGKLRLFRPSRNCERMRRSCARIALPDFDAKELEKMIIALCARDGAKWLPASSAEGSFLYIRPTMISTDPALGVQRPKEALLYVILACFPDMSRSLATPAPPALAGAANGNGHSETKKEIQGLKLLASNEDSIRAWPGGFGYAKLGANYGPSLVAQGEARARGFDQVLWLFGEDCNVTEAGASNFFVVWRNKSTSKLELVTAPLTERIILEGVTRASILDLARERLTKAQGSLESVEVVERKFTMHDLLEAADEGRLVEAFAAGTAFFVAPVELIHFRGREVEVPVQGETGDYAKMLKSWLSNIMYGKEAHEWGVEVEEVEA
;
A
#
# COMPACT_ATOMS: atom_id res chain seq x y z
N MET A 1 64.09 -1.21 -1.22
CA MET A 1 62.99 -1.39 -2.19
C MET A 1 61.69 -1.12 -1.46
N THR A 2 61.05 0.00 -1.77
CA THR A 2 59.80 0.51 -1.19
C THR A 2 58.59 -0.22 -1.79
N PRO A 3 57.49 -0.44 -1.05
CA PRO A 3 56.26 -1.00 -1.62
C PRO A 3 55.53 0.08 -2.45
N ALA A 4 55.04 -0.31 -3.62
CA ALA A 4 54.30 0.55 -4.53
C ALA A 4 52.93 0.96 -3.95
N SER A 5 52.63 2.26 -4.01
CA SER A 5 51.33 2.83 -3.67
C SER A 5 50.30 2.53 -4.76
N LEU A 6 49.14 1.99 -4.38
CA LEU A 6 47.97 1.85 -5.26
C LEU A 6 47.38 3.25 -5.57
N PRO A 7 46.96 3.53 -6.82
CA PRO A 7 46.37 4.81 -7.17
C PRO A 7 44.95 4.94 -6.59
N THR A 8 44.66 6.10 -6.00
CA THR A 8 43.32 6.56 -5.66
C THR A 8 42.50 6.76 -6.94
N PRO A 9 41.23 6.32 -7.02
CA PRO A 9 40.39 6.66 -8.16
C PRO A 9 40.06 8.16 -8.12
N GLU A 10 40.31 8.85 -9.24
CA GLU A 10 39.85 10.21 -9.46
C GLU A 10 38.32 10.27 -9.38
N SER A 11 37.79 11.30 -8.70
CA SER A 11 36.35 11.54 -8.66
C SER A 11 35.83 11.72 -10.09
N SER A 12 34.95 10.83 -10.54
CA SER A 12 34.23 11.01 -11.79
C SER A 12 33.36 12.26 -11.67
N GLY A 13 33.80 13.36 -12.30
CA GLY A 13 32.99 14.55 -12.47
C GLY A 13 31.68 14.18 -13.16
N THR A 14 30.57 14.37 -12.47
CA THR A 14 29.23 14.29 -13.07
C THR A 14 29.04 15.48 -13.99
N SER A 15 29.29 15.28 -15.28
CA SER A 15 28.79 16.19 -16.31
C SER A 15 27.27 16.05 -16.39
N THR A 16 26.56 16.99 -15.80
CA THR A 16 25.11 17.15 -15.95
C THR A 16 24.79 17.45 -17.42
N PRO A 17 23.96 16.65 -18.12
CA PRO A 17 23.46 17.04 -19.44
C PRO A 17 22.39 18.12 -19.26
N THR A 18 22.75 19.38 -19.48
CA THR A 18 21.79 20.45 -19.75
C THR A 18 21.13 20.23 -21.11
N SER A 19 19.98 19.56 -21.14
CA SER A 19 19.00 19.73 -22.23
C SER A 19 17.57 19.54 -21.72
N THR A 20 16.91 20.64 -21.39
CA THR A 20 15.52 20.71 -20.88
C THR A 20 14.44 20.43 -21.93
N THR A 21 14.79 20.08 -23.17
CA THR A 21 13.83 19.91 -24.28
C THR A 21 13.55 18.47 -24.70
N ALA A 22 14.41 17.50 -24.35
CA ALA A 22 14.21 16.09 -24.73
C ALA A 22 13.41 15.27 -23.69
N ALA A 23 13.47 15.66 -22.41
CA ALA A 23 12.78 14.94 -21.33
C ALA A 23 11.24 15.09 -21.39
N SER A 24 10.71 16.12 -22.04
CA SER A 24 9.26 16.41 -22.05
C SER A 24 8.45 15.54 -23.02
N SER A 25 9.03 15.08 -24.13
CA SER A 25 8.31 14.28 -25.14
C SER A 25 8.18 12.80 -24.75
N LEU A 26 9.23 12.20 -24.17
CA LEU A 26 9.23 10.82 -23.66
C LEU A 26 8.29 10.66 -22.45
N THR A 27 8.26 11.67 -21.57
CA THR A 27 7.34 11.76 -20.43
C THR A 27 5.88 11.79 -20.89
N ALA A 28 5.57 12.58 -21.93
CA ALA A 28 4.23 12.65 -22.50
C ALA A 28 3.80 11.36 -23.22
N ALA A 29 4.73 10.65 -23.88
CA ALA A 29 4.46 9.35 -24.51
C ALA A 29 4.18 8.24 -23.49
N GLY A 30 4.89 8.24 -22.35
CA GLY A 30 4.67 7.29 -21.24
C GLY A 30 3.27 7.39 -20.61
N ILE A 31 2.63 8.55 -20.70
CA ILE A 31 1.28 8.80 -20.18
C ILE A 31 0.19 8.19 -21.08
N LYS A 32 0.41 8.09 -22.41
CA LYS A 32 -0.59 7.62 -23.39
C LYS A 32 -0.66 6.09 -23.59
N HIS A 33 0.15 5.30 -22.87
CA HIS A 33 0.26 3.87 -23.13
C HIS A 33 -0.98 3.06 -22.67
N GLN A 34 -1.67 2.41 -23.61
CA GLN A 34 -2.70 1.38 -23.34
C GLN A 34 -2.11 0.29 -22.43
N GLN A 35 -2.92 -0.33 -21.58
CA GLN A 35 -2.42 -1.45 -20.77
C GLN A 35 -1.88 -2.55 -21.70
N PRO A 36 -0.63 -3.01 -21.50
CA PRO A 36 -0.11 -4.12 -22.29
C PRO A 36 -0.99 -5.35 -22.08
N ALA A 37 -1.21 -6.13 -23.14
CA ALA A 37 -1.87 -7.43 -23.01
C ALA A 37 -1.06 -8.31 -22.05
N THR A 38 -1.74 -8.84 -21.05
CA THR A 38 -1.26 -9.82 -20.08
C THR A 38 -0.79 -11.10 -20.77
N ASN A 39 0.10 -11.85 -20.11
CA ASN A 39 0.61 -13.09 -20.67
C ASN A 39 -0.51 -14.15 -20.74
N GLY A 40 -0.66 -14.83 -21.87
CA GLY A 40 -1.77 -15.76 -22.13
C GLY A 40 -3.15 -15.12 -22.37
N HIS A 41 -3.26 -13.79 -22.42
CA HIS A 41 -4.54 -13.12 -22.65
C HIS A 41 -5.16 -13.49 -24.01
N GLY A 42 -6.41 -13.96 -24.00
CA GLY A 42 -7.19 -14.22 -25.21
C GLY A 42 -6.83 -15.51 -25.95
N ASP A 43 -5.91 -16.32 -25.40
CA ASP A 43 -5.62 -17.65 -25.91
C ASP A 43 -6.62 -18.65 -25.32
N SER A 44 -7.62 -19.04 -26.13
CA SER A 44 -8.65 -20.00 -25.73
C SER A 44 -8.14 -21.43 -25.54
N SER A 45 -6.89 -21.71 -25.89
CA SER A 45 -6.26 -23.02 -25.65
C SER A 45 -5.72 -23.18 -24.22
N LEU A 46 -5.51 -22.07 -23.50
CA LEU A 46 -5.02 -22.09 -22.12
C LEU A 46 -6.18 -22.23 -21.12
N SER A 47 -5.98 -23.03 -20.07
CA SER A 47 -6.96 -23.13 -18.99
C SER A 47 -7.08 -21.80 -18.24
N PRO A 48 -8.30 -21.27 -18.02
CA PRO A 48 -8.49 -20.08 -17.21
C PRO A 48 -8.29 -20.41 -15.72
N LEU A 49 -7.99 -19.38 -14.92
CA LEU A 49 -8.09 -19.49 -13.47
C LEU A 49 -9.56 -19.75 -13.12
N ASP A 50 -9.84 -20.80 -12.35
CA ASP A 50 -11.20 -21.23 -12.03
C ASP A 50 -11.25 -21.69 -10.58
N ALA A 51 -11.81 -20.84 -9.72
CA ALA A 51 -11.93 -21.09 -8.30
C ALA A 51 -12.94 -22.20 -7.99
N SER A 52 -13.85 -22.55 -8.90
CA SER A 52 -14.80 -23.65 -8.70
C SER A 52 -14.12 -25.03 -8.70
N ARG A 53 -12.92 -25.10 -9.29
CA ARG A 53 -12.07 -26.31 -9.32
C ARG A 53 -11.13 -26.40 -8.12
N MET A 54 -11.19 -25.44 -7.20
CA MET A 54 -10.26 -25.38 -6.08
C MET A 54 -10.37 -26.63 -5.20
N THR A 55 -9.22 -27.24 -4.93
CA THR A 55 -9.12 -28.38 -4.02
C THR A 55 -8.85 -27.90 -2.60
N PHE A 56 -9.21 -28.72 -1.60
CA PHE A 56 -9.01 -28.41 -0.20
C PHE A 56 -8.20 -29.49 0.51
N THR A 57 -7.18 -29.08 1.27
CA THR A 57 -6.42 -29.94 2.18
C THR A 57 -6.40 -29.32 3.58
N GLN A 58 -6.95 -30.03 4.55
CA GLN A 58 -7.01 -29.63 5.95
C GLN A 58 -5.61 -29.53 6.59
N CYS A 59 -5.37 -28.47 7.36
CA CYS A 59 -4.22 -28.38 8.26
C CYS A 59 -4.40 -29.34 9.46
N THR A 60 -3.48 -30.30 9.58
CA THR A 60 -3.46 -31.29 10.68
C THR A 60 -2.63 -30.85 11.88
N THR A 61 -1.87 -29.75 11.76
CA THR A 61 -1.04 -29.16 12.82
C THR A 61 -1.37 -27.68 12.97
N PRO A 62 -2.60 -27.35 13.39
CA PRO A 62 -3.06 -25.97 13.51
C PRO A 62 -2.20 -25.18 14.50
N ARG A 63 -1.88 -23.93 14.16
CA ARG A 63 -1.12 -23.01 15.01
C ARG A 63 -2.01 -22.39 16.08
N GLU A 64 -1.40 -21.92 17.17
CA GLU A 64 -2.10 -21.11 18.16
C GLU A 64 -2.37 -19.71 17.60
N VAL A 65 -3.54 -19.16 17.93
CA VAL A 65 -3.88 -17.78 17.58
C VAL A 65 -3.19 -16.89 18.62
N PRO A 66 -2.30 -15.97 18.21
CA PRO A 66 -1.60 -15.12 19.16
C PRO A 66 -2.57 -14.12 19.80
N GLU A 67 -2.29 -13.75 21.05
CA GLU A 67 -3.06 -12.73 21.75
C GLU A 67 -3.00 -11.36 21.04
N PRO A 68 -4.07 -10.56 21.06
CA PRO A 68 -4.05 -9.21 20.51
C PRO A 68 -2.91 -8.36 21.09
N ASN A 69 -2.23 -7.58 20.24
CA ASN A 69 -1.09 -6.73 20.60
C ASN A 69 0.14 -7.46 21.19
N SER A 70 0.17 -8.80 21.14
CA SER A 70 1.33 -9.59 21.54
C SER A 70 2.57 -9.29 20.66
N PRO A 71 3.79 -9.57 21.16
CA PRO A 71 5.01 -9.47 20.36
C PRO A 71 4.92 -10.23 19.02
N GLU A 72 4.21 -11.35 18.97
CA GLU A 72 3.97 -12.16 17.79
C GLU A 72 3.16 -11.42 16.72
N VAL A 73 2.08 -10.73 17.14
CA VAL A 73 1.29 -9.86 16.25
C VAL A 73 2.12 -8.67 15.80
N MET A 74 2.84 -8.02 16.72
CA MET A 74 3.69 -6.86 16.42
C MET A 74 4.83 -7.20 15.46
N ALA A 75 5.32 -8.44 15.47
CA ALA A 75 6.38 -8.89 14.58
C ALA A 75 5.94 -9.03 13.12
N GLN A 76 4.62 -9.08 12.83
CA GLN A 76 4.06 -9.22 11.48
C GLN A 76 4.52 -10.50 10.76
N LYS A 77 4.77 -11.58 11.50
CA LYS A 77 5.28 -12.85 10.97
C LYS A 77 4.29 -14.01 11.07
N THR A 78 3.22 -13.84 11.83
CA THR A 78 2.25 -14.92 12.08
C THR A 78 1.20 -14.96 10.97
N CYS A 79 1.18 -16.06 10.21
CA CYS A 79 0.14 -16.38 9.25
C CYS A 79 -0.85 -17.39 9.80
N THR A 80 -2.03 -17.47 9.19
CA THR A 80 -3.08 -18.42 9.57
C THR A 80 -2.73 -19.87 9.17
N ASP A 81 -3.65 -20.80 9.38
CA ASP A 81 -3.40 -22.23 9.17
C ASP A 81 -3.29 -22.62 7.70
N HIS A 82 -3.98 -21.92 6.81
CA HIS A 82 -4.04 -22.23 5.39
C HIS A 82 -3.53 -21.09 4.51
N MET A 83 -3.30 -21.42 3.24
CA MET A 83 -3.05 -20.49 2.14
C MET A 83 -3.74 -21.02 0.89
N VAL A 84 -3.94 -20.14 -0.09
CA VAL A 84 -4.37 -20.55 -1.43
C VAL A 84 -3.20 -20.45 -2.39
N THR A 85 -3.02 -21.42 -3.28
CA THR A 85 -2.02 -21.40 -4.36
C THR A 85 -2.65 -21.77 -5.70
N ALA A 86 -2.20 -21.16 -6.79
CA ALA A 86 -2.54 -21.56 -8.15
C ALA A 86 -1.30 -21.39 -9.05
N ARG A 87 -0.89 -22.48 -9.70
CA ARG A 87 0.24 -22.47 -10.63
C ARG A 87 -0.25 -22.18 -12.03
N TRP A 88 0.57 -21.47 -12.80
CA TRP A 88 0.33 -21.22 -14.21
C TRP A 88 1.56 -21.59 -15.04
N THR A 89 1.33 -22.17 -16.22
CA THR A 89 2.37 -22.35 -17.25
C THR A 89 1.93 -21.79 -18.59
N SER A 90 2.89 -21.36 -19.41
CA SER A 90 2.61 -20.85 -20.75
C SER A 90 2.07 -21.90 -21.72
N THR A 91 2.12 -23.19 -21.37
CA THR A 91 1.68 -24.30 -22.22
C THR A 91 0.28 -24.81 -21.86
N SER A 92 -0.14 -24.70 -20.60
CA SER A 92 -1.41 -25.28 -20.13
C SER A 92 -2.37 -24.26 -19.53
N GLY A 93 -1.90 -23.05 -19.24
CA GLY A 93 -2.65 -22.06 -18.47
C GLY A 93 -2.61 -22.36 -16.97
N TRP A 94 -3.70 -22.01 -16.28
CA TRP A 94 -3.85 -22.20 -14.85
C TRP A 94 -4.18 -23.65 -14.48
N GLU A 95 -3.48 -24.16 -13.49
CA GLU A 95 -3.85 -25.37 -12.77
C GLU A 95 -5.01 -25.09 -11.80
N ALA A 96 -5.66 -26.14 -11.29
CA ALA A 96 -6.70 -25.99 -10.28
C ALA A 96 -6.09 -25.34 -9.02
N PRO A 97 -6.73 -24.31 -8.44
CA PRO A 97 -6.26 -23.73 -7.18
C PRO A 97 -6.26 -24.77 -6.04
N GLU A 98 -5.40 -24.57 -5.06
CA GLU A 98 -5.32 -25.41 -3.86
C GLU A 98 -5.47 -24.52 -2.63
N LEU A 99 -6.49 -24.75 -1.82
CA LEU A 99 -6.58 -24.25 -0.44
C LEU A 99 -5.94 -25.30 0.47
N LYS A 100 -4.76 -25.01 1.02
CA LYS A 100 -3.92 -26.02 1.67
C LYS A 100 -3.16 -25.44 2.87
N PRO A 101 -2.51 -26.27 3.71
CA PRO A 101 -1.79 -25.78 4.89
C PRO A 101 -0.70 -24.77 4.50
N TYR A 102 -0.59 -23.68 5.28
CA TYR A 102 0.43 -22.65 5.08
C TYR A 102 1.83 -23.23 5.31
N GLY A 103 2.71 -23.04 4.32
CA GLY A 103 4.08 -23.57 4.34
C GLY A 103 4.97 -22.97 3.25
N PRO A 104 6.26 -23.33 3.22
CA PRO A 104 7.24 -22.79 2.27
C PRO A 104 7.00 -23.28 0.83
N PHE A 105 7.46 -22.49 -0.13
CA PHE A 105 7.58 -22.90 -1.53
C PHE A 105 9.00 -23.35 -1.85
N SER A 106 9.14 -24.34 -2.74
CA SER A 106 10.42 -24.70 -3.35
C SER A 106 10.45 -24.17 -4.78
N ILE A 107 11.25 -23.14 -5.02
CA ILE A 107 11.45 -22.56 -6.36
C ILE A 107 12.92 -22.69 -6.76
N MET A 108 13.18 -22.74 -8.06
CA MET A 108 14.56 -22.82 -8.56
C MET A 108 15.32 -21.54 -8.20
N PRO A 109 16.62 -21.62 -7.85
CA PRO A 109 17.42 -20.43 -7.59
C PRO A 109 17.51 -19.48 -8.80
N THR A 110 17.27 -19.99 -10.01
CA THR A 110 17.21 -19.21 -11.26
C THR A 110 15.85 -18.58 -11.54
N ALA A 111 14.87 -18.73 -10.64
CA ALA A 111 13.53 -18.17 -10.80
C ALA A 111 13.58 -16.65 -10.99
N SER A 112 12.94 -16.14 -12.04
CA SER A 112 13.09 -14.73 -12.43
C SER A 112 12.66 -13.73 -11.34
N VAL A 113 11.76 -14.11 -10.42
CA VAL A 113 11.41 -13.30 -9.26
C VAL A 113 12.62 -12.93 -8.40
N LEU A 114 13.57 -13.84 -8.23
CA LEU A 114 14.76 -13.67 -7.39
C LEU A 114 15.82 -12.74 -8.00
N HIS A 115 15.74 -12.50 -9.32
CA HIS A 115 16.77 -11.76 -10.07
C HIS A 115 16.26 -10.46 -10.66
N TYR A 116 15.00 -10.44 -11.11
CA TYR A 116 14.42 -9.35 -11.92
C TYR A 116 13.15 -8.75 -11.32
N ALA A 117 12.81 -9.12 -10.07
CA ALA A 117 11.63 -8.63 -9.34
C ALA A 117 10.33 -8.77 -10.15
N THR A 118 10.19 -9.88 -10.89
CA THR A 118 8.98 -10.25 -11.64
C THR A 118 7.89 -10.72 -10.68
N GLU A 119 7.40 -9.78 -9.87
CA GLU A 119 6.43 -10.00 -8.81
C GLU A 119 5.53 -8.79 -8.56
N CYS A 120 4.28 -9.08 -8.18
CA CYS A 120 3.34 -8.09 -7.69
C CYS A 120 2.54 -8.64 -6.52
N PHE A 121 1.92 -7.74 -5.75
CA PHE A 121 1.14 -8.11 -4.59
C PHE A 121 -0.03 -7.18 -4.36
N GLU A 122 -0.95 -7.62 -3.52
CA GLU A 122 -2.09 -6.85 -3.03
C GLU A 122 -2.13 -6.76 -1.51
N GLY A 123 -3.01 -5.87 -1.03
CA GLY A 123 -3.17 -5.61 0.38
C GLY A 123 -4.58 -5.17 0.72
N LEU A 124 -5.30 -6.04 1.43
CA LEU A 124 -6.65 -5.82 1.93
C LEU A 124 -6.80 -6.46 3.31
N LYS A 125 -7.98 -6.31 3.92
CA LYS A 125 -8.25 -6.78 5.28
C LYS A 125 -9.59 -7.51 5.36
N LEU A 126 -9.62 -8.51 6.22
CA LEU A 126 -10.82 -9.20 6.70
C LEU A 126 -11.20 -8.61 8.06
N TYR A 127 -12.43 -8.14 8.22
CA TYR A 127 -12.92 -7.53 9.45
C TYR A 127 -13.95 -8.44 10.12
N ARG A 128 -13.99 -8.40 11.45
CA ARG A 128 -15.12 -8.94 12.22
C ARG A 128 -16.04 -7.79 12.59
N GLY A 129 -17.22 -7.77 11.98
CA GLY A 129 -18.23 -6.74 12.22
C GLY A 129 -18.79 -6.79 13.64
N HIS A 130 -19.44 -5.69 14.03
CA HIS A 130 -20.12 -5.56 15.33
C HIS A 130 -21.28 -6.57 15.52
N ASP A 131 -21.78 -7.11 14.42
CA ASP A 131 -22.82 -8.14 14.34
C ASP A 131 -22.23 -9.57 14.31
N GLY A 132 -20.91 -9.70 14.52
CA GLY A 132 -20.22 -10.98 14.51
C GLY A 132 -19.93 -11.54 13.12
N LYS A 133 -20.31 -10.87 12.02
CA LYS A 133 -20.05 -11.37 10.66
C LYS A 133 -18.68 -10.97 10.12
N LEU A 134 -18.08 -11.82 9.29
CA LEU A 134 -16.87 -11.48 8.54
C LEU A 134 -17.18 -10.59 7.34
N ARG A 135 -16.32 -9.61 7.07
CA ARG A 135 -16.44 -8.72 5.90
C ARG A 135 -15.11 -8.42 5.23
N LEU A 136 -15.15 -8.25 3.91
CA LEU A 136 -14.10 -7.65 3.09
C LEU A 136 -14.51 -6.26 2.66
N PHE A 137 -13.55 -5.36 2.44
CA PHE A 137 -13.83 -4.00 1.95
C PHE A 137 -13.37 -3.81 0.51
N ARG A 138 -14.34 -3.64 -0.41
CA ARG A 138 -14.15 -3.45 -1.87
C ARG A 138 -13.10 -4.42 -2.49
N PRO A 139 -13.17 -5.74 -2.21
CA PRO A 139 -12.14 -6.69 -2.66
C PRO A 139 -11.98 -6.72 -4.20
N SER A 140 -13.05 -6.50 -4.95
CA SER A 140 -13.04 -6.42 -6.41
C SER A 140 -12.05 -5.37 -6.95
N ARG A 141 -11.92 -4.22 -6.27
CA ARG A 141 -10.94 -3.17 -6.65
C ARG A 141 -9.50 -3.62 -6.45
N ASN A 142 -9.22 -4.40 -5.40
CA ASN A 142 -7.90 -4.98 -5.17
C ASN A 142 -7.58 -6.01 -6.26
N CYS A 143 -8.53 -6.91 -6.56
CA CYS A 143 -8.34 -7.96 -7.57
C CYS A 143 -8.08 -7.37 -8.97
N GLU A 144 -8.83 -6.34 -9.36
CA GLU A 144 -8.61 -5.67 -10.63
C GLU A 144 -7.26 -4.91 -10.66
N ARG A 145 -6.86 -4.27 -9.57
CA ARG A 145 -5.53 -3.63 -9.50
C ARG A 145 -4.38 -4.64 -9.53
N MET A 146 -4.57 -5.84 -8.96
CA MET A 146 -3.61 -6.94 -9.09
C MET A 146 -3.47 -7.38 -10.54
N ARG A 147 -4.59 -7.56 -11.25
CA ARG A 147 -4.60 -7.89 -12.68
C ARG A 147 -3.87 -6.85 -13.51
N ARG A 148 -4.14 -5.55 -13.27
CA ARG A 148 -3.39 -4.43 -13.88
C ARG A 148 -1.89 -4.46 -13.58
N SER A 149 -1.52 -4.88 -12.37
CA SER A 149 -0.11 -5.00 -11.95
C SER A 149 0.57 -6.18 -12.66
N CYS A 150 -0.10 -7.32 -12.80
CA CYS A 150 0.39 -8.47 -13.57
C CYS A 150 0.67 -8.10 -15.02
N ALA A 151 -0.26 -7.37 -15.65
CA ALA A 151 -0.11 -6.85 -17.01
C ALA A 151 1.20 -6.08 -17.20
N ARG A 152 1.56 -5.22 -16.24
CA ARG A 152 2.75 -4.36 -16.33
C ARG A 152 4.06 -5.16 -16.36
N ILE A 153 4.12 -6.33 -15.73
CA ILE A 153 5.34 -7.13 -15.61
C ILE A 153 5.24 -8.49 -16.32
N ALA A 154 4.35 -8.60 -17.31
CA ALA A 154 4.16 -9.79 -18.15
C ALA A 154 3.86 -11.09 -17.37
N LEU A 155 3.27 -10.96 -16.18
CA LEU A 155 2.68 -12.08 -15.45
C LEU A 155 1.37 -12.51 -16.13
N PRO A 156 0.91 -13.76 -15.91
CA PRO A 156 -0.29 -14.28 -16.55
C PRO A 156 -1.55 -13.50 -16.18
N ASP A 157 -2.49 -13.44 -17.13
CA ASP A 157 -3.81 -12.89 -16.86
C ASP A 157 -4.69 -13.85 -16.05
N PHE A 158 -5.73 -13.30 -15.45
CA PHE A 158 -6.80 -14.04 -14.79
C PHE A 158 -8.07 -13.18 -14.69
N ASP A 159 -9.24 -13.82 -14.54
CA ASP A 159 -10.45 -13.09 -14.17
C ASP A 159 -10.36 -12.65 -12.70
N ALA A 160 -10.43 -11.34 -12.45
CA ALA A 160 -10.39 -10.76 -11.11
C ALA A 160 -11.43 -11.35 -10.16
N LYS A 161 -12.59 -11.79 -10.66
CA LYS A 161 -13.63 -12.43 -9.85
C LYS A 161 -13.23 -13.80 -9.32
N GLU A 162 -12.39 -14.54 -10.06
CA GLU A 162 -11.90 -15.84 -9.63
C GLU A 162 -10.88 -15.70 -8.48
N LEU A 163 -10.02 -14.68 -8.55
CA LEU A 163 -9.18 -14.31 -7.41
C LEU A 163 -10.01 -13.89 -6.19
N GLU A 164 -11.08 -13.12 -6.39
CA GLU A 164 -11.97 -12.71 -5.29
C GLU A 164 -12.60 -13.94 -4.60
N LYS A 165 -13.09 -14.92 -5.36
CA LYS A 165 -13.60 -16.19 -4.81
C LYS A 165 -12.55 -16.95 -4.02
N MET A 166 -11.30 -17.01 -4.50
CA MET A 166 -10.19 -17.65 -3.78
C MET A 166 -9.90 -16.96 -2.43
N ILE A 167 -9.92 -15.62 -2.40
CA ILE A 167 -9.76 -14.84 -1.16
C ILE A 167 -10.90 -15.13 -0.19
N ILE A 168 -12.15 -15.10 -0.66
CA ILE A 168 -13.35 -15.38 0.14
C ILE A 168 -13.26 -16.77 0.75
N ALA A 169 -12.89 -17.79 -0.03
CA ALA A 169 -12.79 -19.17 0.47
C ALA A 169 -11.73 -19.32 1.57
N LEU A 170 -10.57 -18.67 1.44
CA LEU A 170 -9.55 -18.66 2.49
C LEU A 170 -10.06 -17.96 3.76
N CYS A 171 -10.72 -16.81 3.60
CA CYS A 171 -11.29 -16.06 4.72
C CYS A 171 -12.40 -16.85 5.42
N ALA A 172 -13.25 -17.54 4.67
CA ALA A 172 -14.31 -18.40 5.18
C ALA A 172 -13.74 -19.57 6.00
N ARG A 173 -12.62 -20.15 5.55
CA ARG A 173 -11.97 -21.29 6.18
C ARG A 173 -11.26 -20.93 7.48
N ASP A 174 -10.47 -19.86 7.47
CA ASP A 174 -9.62 -19.51 8.62
C ASP A 174 -10.26 -18.48 9.56
N GLY A 175 -11.25 -17.71 9.08
CA GLY A 175 -11.78 -16.55 9.80
C GLY A 175 -12.45 -16.89 11.14
N ALA A 176 -13.16 -18.01 11.24
CA ALA A 176 -13.84 -18.40 12.48
C ALA A 176 -12.86 -18.63 13.64
N LYS A 177 -11.71 -19.25 13.37
CA LYS A 177 -10.67 -19.49 14.37
C LYS A 177 -9.79 -18.27 14.60
N TRP A 178 -9.31 -17.66 13.51
CA TRP A 178 -8.25 -16.64 13.57
C TRP A 178 -8.78 -15.22 13.82
N LEU A 179 -10.07 -15.01 13.66
CA LEU A 179 -10.74 -13.75 13.92
C LEU A 179 -12.14 -14.00 14.50
N PRO A 180 -12.28 -14.71 15.64
CA PRO A 180 -13.56 -15.19 16.15
C PRO A 180 -14.56 -14.05 16.44
N ALA A 181 -15.85 -14.36 16.57
CA ALA A 181 -16.88 -13.37 16.92
C ALA A 181 -16.65 -12.69 18.29
N SER A 182 -15.89 -13.32 19.19
CA SER A 182 -15.45 -12.75 20.46
C SER A 182 -14.28 -11.76 20.35
N SER A 183 -13.74 -11.54 19.13
CA SER A 183 -12.65 -10.60 18.92
C SER A 183 -13.04 -9.19 19.33
N ALA A 184 -12.07 -8.43 19.84
CA ALA A 184 -12.28 -7.03 20.20
C ALA A 184 -12.78 -6.20 19.01
N GLU A 185 -13.58 -5.18 19.28
CA GLU A 185 -14.00 -4.23 18.24
C GLU A 185 -12.78 -3.61 17.54
N GLY A 186 -12.84 -3.55 16.21
CA GLY A 186 -11.72 -3.08 15.40
C GLY A 186 -10.71 -4.16 15.02
N SER A 187 -10.95 -5.43 15.35
CA SER A 187 -10.07 -6.54 14.97
C SER A 187 -10.15 -6.87 13.48
N PHE A 188 -9.01 -7.19 12.88
CA PHE A 188 -8.92 -7.59 11.49
C PHE A 188 -7.76 -8.57 11.26
N LEU A 189 -7.82 -9.31 10.15
CA LEU A 189 -6.68 -10.01 9.56
C LEU A 189 -6.24 -9.30 8.29
N TYR A 190 -4.94 -9.32 8.01
CA TYR A 190 -4.41 -8.79 6.76
C TYR A 190 -4.35 -9.89 5.70
N ILE A 191 -4.77 -9.57 4.48
CA ILE A 191 -4.81 -10.48 3.34
C ILE A 191 -3.73 -10.04 2.35
N ARG A 192 -2.89 -10.99 1.92
CA ARG A 192 -1.77 -10.74 1.00
C ARG A 192 -1.85 -11.68 -0.22
N PRO A 193 -2.65 -11.33 -1.23
CA PRO A 193 -2.52 -11.93 -2.56
C PRO A 193 -1.18 -11.52 -3.17
N THR A 194 -0.47 -12.46 -3.79
CA THR A 194 0.85 -12.22 -4.39
C THR A 194 1.00 -13.10 -5.62
N MET A 195 1.61 -12.57 -6.68
CA MET A 195 1.97 -13.36 -7.85
C MET A 195 3.45 -13.17 -8.15
N ILE A 196 4.16 -14.28 -8.30
CA ILE A 196 5.60 -14.34 -8.58
C ILE A 196 5.86 -15.16 -9.84
N SER A 197 6.88 -14.81 -10.61
CA SER A 197 7.37 -15.69 -11.66
C SER A 197 8.31 -16.75 -11.09
N THR A 198 7.96 -18.02 -11.29
CA THR A 198 8.76 -19.18 -10.91
C THR A 198 9.58 -19.76 -12.06
N ASP A 199 9.56 -19.10 -13.24
CA ASP A 199 10.27 -19.52 -14.45
C ASP A 199 11.79 -19.64 -14.19
N PRO A 200 12.39 -20.85 -14.29
CA PRO A 200 13.75 -21.12 -13.87
C PRO A 200 14.79 -20.66 -14.92
N ALA A 201 14.73 -19.40 -15.32
CA ALA A 201 15.54 -18.82 -16.38
C ALA A 201 16.20 -17.50 -15.98
N LEU A 202 17.51 -17.40 -16.20
CA LEU A 202 18.27 -16.15 -16.07
C LEU A 202 18.14 -15.24 -17.31
N GLY A 203 17.53 -15.71 -18.39
CA GLY A 203 17.24 -14.84 -19.53
C GLY A 203 16.15 -13.83 -19.16
N VAL A 204 16.36 -12.55 -19.47
CA VAL A 204 15.30 -11.53 -19.33
C VAL A 204 14.26 -11.76 -20.42
N GLN A 205 13.17 -12.43 -20.07
CA GLN A 205 12.11 -12.84 -20.99
C GLN A 205 10.74 -12.82 -20.31
N ARG A 206 9.68 -12.97 -21.10
CA ARG A 206 8.33 -13.20 -20.54
C ARG A 206 8.32 -14.53 -19.78
N PRO A 207 7.81 -14.56 -18.54
CA PRO A 207 7.70 -15.78 -17.76
C PRO A 207 6.95 -16.90 -18.49
N LYS A 208 7.49 -18.12 -18.43
CA LYS A 208 6.79 -19.35 -18.83
C LYS A 208 6.11 -20.06 -17.66
N GLU A 209 6.44 -19.66 -16.43
CA GLU A 209 5.84 -20.18 -15.21
C GLU A 209 5.62 -19.07 -14.18
N ALA A 210 4.49 -19.15 -13.47
CA ALA A 210 4.17 -18.26 -12.37
C ALA A 210 3.38 -18.99 -11.28
N LEU A 211 3.43 -18.43 -10.07
CA LEU A 211 2.66 -18.86 -8.91
C LEU A 211 1.87 -17.67 -8.37
N LEU A 212 0.55 -17.83 -8.33
CA LEU A 212 -0.36 -16.98 -7.56
C LEU A 212 -0.56 -17.62 -6.19
N TYR A 213 -0.46 -16.84 -5.12
CA TYR A 213 -0.82 -17.31 -3.78
C TYR A 213 -1.50 -16.23 -2.93
N VAL A 214 -2.28 -16.65 -1.96
CA VAL A 214 -2.97 -15.79 -0.99
C VAL A 214 -2.71 -16.31 0.41
N ILE A 215 -2.27 -15.42 1.30
CA ILE A 215 -2.08 -15.71 2.73
C ILE A 215 -2.88 -14.73 3.58
N LEU A 216 -3.29 -15.17 4.77
CA LEU A 216 -3.80 -14.31 5.83
C LEU A 216 -2.74 -14.20 6.93
N ALA A 217 -2.58 -13.00 7.48
CA ALA A 217 -1.61 -12.72 8.52
C ALA A 217 -2.21 -11.86 9.64
N CYS A 218 -1.78 -12.15 10.86
CA CYS A 218 -1.96 -11.24 11.98
C CYS A 218 -1.15 -9.98 11.72
N PHE A 219 -1.78 -8.82 11.88
CA PHE A 219 -1.16 -7.54 11.61
C PHE A 219 -1.59 -6.53 12.67
N PRO A 220 -0.67 -5.73 13.21
CA PRO A 220 -1.00 -4.79 14.27
C PRO A 220 -1.92 -3.68 13.76
N ASP A 221 -2.79 -3.17 14.63
CA ASP A 221 -3.55 -1.96 14.36
C ASP A 221 -2.59 -0.76 14.39
N MET A 222 -2.06 -0.44 13.22
CA MET A 222 -1.12 0.66 13.04
C MET A 222 -1.72 2.02 13.41
N SER A 223 -3.04 2.15 13.50
CA SER A 223 -3.68 3.39 13.97
C SER A 223 -3.59 3.57 15.49
N ARG A 224 -3.41 2.50 16.25
CA ARG A 224 -3.13 2.53 17.70
C ARG A 224 -1.62 2.56 17.98
N SER A 225 -0.82 2.01 17.07
CA SER A 225 0.65 1.93 17.19
C SER A 225 1.38 3.26 16.93
N LEU A 226 0.71 4.34 16.51
CA LEU A 226 1.36 5.67 16.45
C LEU A 226 1.84 6.14 17.85
N ALA A 227 1.37 5.50 18.92
CA ALA A 227 1.83 5.70 20.29
C ALA A 227 3.05 4.82 20.71
N THR A 228 3.54 3.90 19.86
CA THR A 228 4.57 2.91 20.24
C THR A 228 5.66 2.76 19.16
N PRO A 229 6.95 2.52 19.52
CA PRO A 229 8.05 2.48 18.54
C PRO A 229 7.86 1.41 17.46
N ALA A 230 8.48 1.63 16.31
CA ALA A 230 8.39 0.73 15.15
C ALA A 230 8.74 -0.74 15.48
N PRO A 231 8.12 -1.72 14.81
CA PRO A 231 8.38 -3.14 15.03
C PRO A 231 9.86 -3.53 14.84
N PRO A 232 10.35 -4.56 15.56
CA PRO A 232 11.75 -5.00 15.51
C PRO A 232 12.25 -5.39 14.12
N ALA A 233 11.36 -5.85 13.24
CA ALA A 233 11.71 -6.30 11.88
C ALA A 233 12.24 -5.16 10.97
N LEU A 234 12.11 -3.90 11.40
CA LEU A 234 12.62 -2.73 10.69
C LEU A 234 13.50 -1.83 11.58
N ALA A 235 13.79 -2.27 12.80
CA ALA A 235 14.75 -1.62 13.68
C ALA A 235 16.11 -2.26 13.41
N GLY A 236 16.87 -1.70 12.47
CA GLY A 236 18.30 -1.96 12.43
C GLY A 236 18.86 -1.64 13.82
N ALA A 237 19.46 -2.64 14.46
CA ALA A 237 19.94 -2.51 15.82
C ALA A 237 20.96 -1.36 15.90
N ALA A 238 20.56 -0.26 16.53
CA ALA A 238 21.45 0.80 16.96
C ALA A 238 21.29 0.97 18.47
N ASN A 239 22.33 0.60 19.20
CA ASN A 239 22.48 0.82 20.63
C ASN A 239 22.45 2.32 20.93
N GLY A 240 21.71 2.76 21.96
CA GLY A 240 21.81 4.14 22.45
C GLY A 240 20.75 4.58 23.46
N ASN A 241 21.05 4.37 24.73
CA ASN A 241 20.63 5.07 25.96
C ASN A 241 19.46 6.08 25.87
N GLY A 242 18.30 5.68 26.39
CA GLY A 242 17.15 6.57 26.61
C GLY A 242 17.32 7.45 27.84
N HIS A 243 17.42 8.76 27.63
CA HIS A 243 17.02 9.76 28.63
C HIS A 243 15.49 9.85 28.65
N SER A 244 14.94 9.80 29.86
CA SER A 244 13.51 10.01 30.12
C SER A 244 13.25 11.52 30.15
N GLU A 245 12.66 12.05 29.10
CA GLU A 245 11.98 13.34 29.12
C GLU A 245 10.51 13.11 28.77
N THR A 246 9.64 13.68 29.59
CA THR A 246 8.18 13.68 29.46
C THR A 246 7.77 14.31 28.13
N LYS A 247 7.57 13.48 27.10
CA LYS A 247 7.13 13.87 25.76
C LYS A 247 5.64 14.22 25.75
N LYS A 248 5.33 15.40 25.19
CA LYS A 248 4.02 15.74 24.62
C LYS A 248 3.57 14.55 23.74
N GLU A 249 2.38 13.99 24.00
CA GLU A 249 1.85 12.86 23.22
C GLU A 249 1.79 13.26 21.74
N ILE A 250 2.63 12.62 20.92
CA ILE A 250 2.63 12.75 19.46
C ILE A 250 1.40 11.98 18.97
N GLN A 251 0.52 12.62 18.20
CA GLN A 251 -0.76 12.00 17.79
C GLN A 251 -0.91 11.85 16.26
N GLY A 252 0.00 12.40 15.45
CA GLY A 252 0.03 12.21 13.99
C GLY A 252 1.41 11.83 13.43
N LEU A 253 1.44 11.42 12.16
CA LEU A 253 2.66 11.07 11.44
C LEU A 253 3.58 12.29 11.28
N LYS A 254 4.86 12.09 11.53
CA LYS A 254 5.94 13.01 11.17
C LYS A 254 6.54 12.57 9.85
N LEU A 255 6.47 13.44 8.84
CA LEU A 255 6.93 13.15 7.49
C LEU A 255 8.23 13.87 7.17
N LEU A 256 9.20 13.14 6.63
CA LEU A 256 10.38 13.73 6.01
C LEU A 256 10.13 13.84 4.50
N ALA A 257 10.06 15.05 3.96
CA ALA A 257 9.94 15.24 2.53
C ALA A 257 11.22 14.76 1.81
N SER A 258 11.05 13.98 0.74
CA SER A 258 12.17 13.35 0.03
C SER A 258 13.06 14.38 -0.67
N ASN A 259 14.35 14.07 -0.77
CA ASN A 259 15.31 14.89 -1.52
C ASN A 259 15.22 14.60 -3.03
N GLU A 260 15.94 15.39 -3.83
CA GLU A 260 15.96 15.32 -5.30
C GLU A 260 16.54 14.00 -5.84
N ASP A 261 17.38 13.32 -5.07
CA ASP A 261 17.97 12.02 -5.40
C ASP A 261 17.08 10.82 -5.03
N SER A 262 15.96 11.08 -4.35
CA SER A 262 15.09 10.08 -3.75
C SER A 262 13.68 10.16 -4.34
N ILE A 263 13.52 9.62 -5.55
CA ILE A 263 12.26 9.62 -6.30
C ILE A 263 11.58 8.25 -6.22
N ARG A 264 10.33 8.21 -5.75
CA ARG A 264 9.55 6.97 -5.65
C ARG A 264 9.15 6.38 -7.00
N ALA A 265 8.72 7.25 -7.90
CA ALA A 265 8.22 6.90 -9.22
C ALA A 265 8.30 8.11 -10.16
N TRP A 266 8.37 7.84 -11.47
CA TRP A 266 8.47 8.84 -12.52
C TRP A 266 7.51 8.51 -13.67
N PRO A 267 7.08 9.51 -14.48
CA PRO A 267 6.20 9.27 -15.62
C PRO A 267 6.84 8.30 -16.63
N GLY A 268 6.04 7.38 -17.16
CA GLY A 268 6.52 6.25 -17.97
C GLY A 268 7.07 5.06 -17.15
N GLY A 269 7.33 5.27 -15.86
CA GLY A 269 7.66 4.22 -14.90
C GLY A 269 6.45 3.34 -14.53
N PHE A 270 6.49 2.74 -13.34
CA PHE A 270 5.52 1.73 -12.89
C PHE A 270 4.97 2.00 -11.48
N GLY A 271 5.00 3.27 -11.03
CA GLY A 271 4.51 3.67 -9.71
C GLY A 271 3.01 3.46 -9.49
N TYR A 272 2.22 3.39 -10.57
CA TYR A 272 0.78 3.09 -10.56
C TYR A 272 0.44 1.60 -10.36
N ALA A 273 1.42 0.70 -10.44
CA ALA A 273 1.24 -0.74 -10.27
C ALA A 273 1.83 -1.18 -8.92
N LYS A 274 1.27 -2.22 -8.31
CA LYS A 274 1.69 -2.68 -6.97
C LYS A 274 2.76 -3.76 -7.05
N LEU A 275 3.91 -3.37 -7.58
CA LEU A 275 5.07 -4.24 -7.86
C LEU A 275 6.06 -4.23 -6.69
N GLY A 276 6.71 -5.37 -6.40
CA GLY A 276 7.76 -5.44 -5.37
C GLY A 276 8.90 -4.43 -5.59
N ALA A 277 9.27 -4.22 -6.86
CA ALA A 277 10.30 -3.27 -7.29
C ALA A 277 10.04 -1.80 -6.89
N ASN A 278 8.80 -1.41 -6.57
CA ASN A 278 8.47 -0.06 -6.08
C ASN A 278 8.81 0.16 -4.59
N TYR A 279 9.12 -0.90 -3.84
CA TYR A 279 9.28 -0.86 -2.39
C TYR A 279 10.73 -1.11 -1.95
N GLY A 280 11.46 -2.03 -2.57
CA GLY A 280 12.85 -2.31 -2.20
C GLY A 280 13.75 -1.06 -2.17
N PRO A 281 13.80 -0.24 -3.24
CA PRO A 281 14.61 0.98 -3.27
C PRO A 281 14.20 2.04 -2.24
N SER A 282 12.94 2.04 -1.78
CA SER A 282 12.45 3.05 -0.85
C SER A 282 12.92 2.83 0.60
N LEU A 283 13.43 1.63 0.91
CA LEU A 283 13.88 1.26 2.25
C LEU A 283 15.05 2.11 2.74
N VAL A 284 15.93 2.59 1.85
CA VAL A 284 17.06 3.46 2.21
C VAL A 284 16.55 4.80 2.74
N ALA A 285 15.74 5.51 1.95
CA ALA A 285 15.16 6.79 2.35
C ALA A 285 14.25 6.65 3.60
N GLN A 286 13.51 5.55 3.70
CA GLN A 286 12.70 5.27 4.89
C GLN A 286 13.55 5.03 6.15
N GLY A 287 14.70 4.37 6.01
CA GLY A 287 15.66 4.17 7.10
C GLY A 287 16.25 5.50 7.57
N GLU A 288 16.65 6.37 6.65
CA GLU A 288 17.16 7.71 6.95
C GLU A 288 16.12 8.59 7.65
N ALA A 289 14.86 8.57 7.17
CA ALA A 289 13.76 9.28 7.80
C ALA A 289 13.60 8.85 9.27
N ARG A 290 13.59 7.54 9.52
CA ARG A 290 13.47 6.98 10.88
C ARG A 290 14.65 7.32 11.77
N ALA A 291 15.87 7.23 11.26
CA ALA A 291 17.07 7.60 12.02
C ALA A 291 17.03 9.08 12.47
N ARG A 292 16.28 9.92 11.75
CA ARG A 292 16.04 11.33 12.08
C ARG A 292 14.76 11.60 12.88
N GLY A 293 14.07 10.56 13.32
CA GLY A 293 12.85 10.66 14.14
C GLY A 293 11.56 10.92 13.37
N PHE A 294 11.55 10.71 12.04
CA PHE A 294 10.34 10.77 11.21
C PHE A 294 9.74 9.38 11.00
N ASP A 295 8.42 9.31 10.89
CA ASP A 295 7.69 8.05 10.77
C ASP A 295 7.71 7.51 9.34
N GLN A 296 7.59 8.40 8.35
CA GLN A 296 7.49 8.09 6.92
C GLN A 296 8.16 9.16 6.05
N VAL A 297 8.44 8.82 4.80
CA VAL A 297 8.85 9.76 3.76
C VAL A 297 7.62 10.39 3.11
N LEU A 298 7.60 11.71 2.89
CA LEU A 298 6.68 12.35 1.95
C LEU A 298 7.37 12.45 0.58
N TRP A 299 6.90 11.67 -0.39
CA TRP A 299 7.52 11.57 -1.70
C TRP A 299 7.23 12.79 -2.57
N LEU A 300 8.30 13.42 -3.04
CA LEU A 300 8.25 14.56 -3.95
C LEU A 300 8.66 14.15 -5.37
N PHE A 301 8.14 14.85 -6.37
CA PHE A 301 8.49 14.65 -7.77
C PHE A 301 8.66 15.95 -8.55
N GLY A 302 9.69 15.99 -9.39
CA GLY A 302 10.01 17.13 -10.27
C GLY A 302 10.66 18.31 -9.54
N GLU A 303 11.16 19.26 -10.32
CA GLU A 303 11.87 20.46 -9.84
C GLU A 303 10.99 21.30 -8.91
N ASP A 304 9.68 21.37 -9.20
CA ASP A 304 8.69 22.09 -8.39
C ASP A 304 8.34 21.40 -7.07
N CYS A 305 8.93 20.24 -6.76
CA CYS A 305 8.69 19.50 -5.53
C CYS A 305 7.19 19.12 -5.37
N ASN A 306 6.60 18.54 -6.41
CA ASN A 306 5.20 18.10 -6.39
C ASN A 306 5.01 17.00 -5.35
N VAL A 307 4.02 17.15 -4.50
CA VAL A 307 3.67 16.15 -3.48
C VAL A 307 2.95 14.98 -4.15
N THR A 308 3.36 13.74 -3.83
CA THR A 308 2.76 12.52 -4.41
C THR A 308 2.12 11.62 -3.36
N GLU A 309 2.91 10.96 -2.52
CA GLU A 309 2.48 9.93 -1.57
C GLU A 309 3.24 10.05 -0.24
N ALA A 310 2.65 9.58 0.86
CA ALA A 310 3.29 9.52 2.17
C ALA A 310 3.59 8.06 2.51
N GLY A 311 4.86 7.67 2.43
CA GLY A 311 5.31 6.30 2.57
C GLY A 311 4.71 5.41 1.48
N ALA A 312 3.94 4.40 1.90
CA ALA A 312 3.18 3.52 1.00
C ALA A 312 1.68 3.88 0.93
N SER A 313 1.32 5.11 1.29
CA SER A 313 -0.06 5.61 1.35
C SER A 313 -0.26 6.82 0.45
N ASN A 314 -1.48 7.01 -0.05
CA ASN A 314 -1.83 8.26 -0.73
C ASN A 314 -1.87 9.40 0.30
N PHE A 315 -1.67 10.64 -0.17
CA PHE A 315 -1.65 11.82 0.70
C PHE A 315 -2.78 12.78 0.34
N PHE A 316 -3.38 13.35 1.37
CA PHE A 316 -4.49 14.30 1.29
C PHE A 316 -4.21 15.53 2.13
N VAL A 317 -4.74 16.66 1.68
CA VAL A 317 -4.69 17.95 2.39
C VAL A 317 -6.08 18.55 2.39
N VAL A 318 -6.48 19.13 3.51
CA VAL A 318 -7.62 20.04 3.59
C VAL A 318 -7.09 21.45 3.84
N TRP A 319 -7.43 22.39 2.97
CA TRP A 319 -7.04 23.79 3.13
C TRP A 319 -8.09 24.73 2.58
N ARG A 320 -7.94 26.04 2.88
CA ARG A 320 -8.68 27.09 2.19
C ARG A 320 -7.95 27.51 0.93
N ASN A 321 -8.68 27.54 -0.18
CA ASN A 321 -8.19 28.09 -1.44
C ASN A 321 -7.90 29.59 -1.29
N LYS A 322 -6.71 30.03 -1.71
CA LYS A 322 -6.25 31.42 -1.58
C LYS A 322 -7.16 32.43 -2.30
N SER A 323 -7.70 32.08 -3.46
CA SER A 323 -8.50 33.00 -4.29
C SER A 323 -9.97 32.98 -3.94
N THR A 324 -10.52 31.80 -3.65
CA THR A 324 -11.98 31.64 -3.44
C THR A 324 -12.37 31.58 -1.97
N SER A 325 -11.41 31.41 -1.05
CA SER A 325 -11.61 31.15 0.38
C SER A 325 -12.42 29.89 0.71
N LYS A 326 -12.82 29.11 -0.31
CA LYS A 326 -13.53 27.84 -0.12
C LYS A 326 -12.59 26.77 0.42
N LEU A 327 -13.14 25.85 1.20
CA LEU A 327 -12.39 24.69 1.68
C LEU A 327 -12.28 23.63 0.58
N GLU A 328 -11.09 23.06 0.42
CA GLU A 328 -10.81 22.01 -0.56
C GLU A 328 -10.24 20.78 0.14
N LEU A 329 -10.69 19.59 -0.25
CA LEU A 329 -10.01 18.33 0.00
C LEU A 329 -9.20 17.98 -1.26
N VAL A 330 -7.88 18.07 -1.14
CA VAL A 330 -6.94 17.95 -2.25
C VAL A 330 -6.13 16.67 -2.17
N THR A 331 -5.97 15.97 -3.29
CA THR A 331 -5.00 14.88 -3.46
C THR A 331 -4.39 14.93 -4.84
N ALA A 332 -3.17 14.41 -4.99
CA ALA A 332 -2.47 14.41 -6.27
C ALA A 332 -3.18 13.49 -7.30
N PRO A 333 -3.16 13.84 -8.60
CA PRO A 333 -3.95 13.17 -9.63
C PRO A 333 -3.27 11.90 -10.14
N LEU A 334 -4.05 10.99 -10.74
CA LEU A 334 -3.54 9.73 -11.29
C LEU A 334 -3.02 9.84 -12.74
N THR A 335 -3.14 11.02 -13.36
CA THR A 335 -2.91 11.23 -14.79
C THR A 335 -1.49 10.89 -15.24
N GLU A 336 -0.48 11.15 -14.40
CA GLU A 336 0.93 10.88 -14.73
C GLU A 336 1.37 9.46 -14.39
N ARG A 337 0.49 8.65 -13.77
CA ARG A 337 0.75 7.26 -13.40
C ARG A 337 1.96 7.06 -12.47
N ILE A 338 2.32 8.08 -11.70
CA ILE A 338 3.36 8.02 -10.65
C ILE A 338 2.78 7.74 -9.25
N ILE A 339 1.45 7.68 -9.13
CA ILE A 339 0.73 7.45 -7.87
C ILE A 339 0.02 6.12 -7.95
N LEU A 340 0.08 5.33 -6.87
CA LEU A 340 -0.71 4.11 -6.78
C LEU A 340 -2.18 4.46 -6.51
N GLU A 341 -3.09 3.93 -7.33
CA GLU A 341 -4.52 4.12 -7.12
C GLU A 341 -5.00 3.32 -5.90
N GLY A 342 -4.88 3.89 -4.70
CA GLY A 342 -5.31 3.28 -3.44
C GLY A 342 -6.82 3.04 -3.39
N VAL A 343 -7.24 1.89 -2.83
CA VAL A 343 -8.67 1.60 -2.61
C VAL A 343 -9.23 2.58 -1.57
N THR A 344 -8.49 2.85 -0.50
CA THR A 344 -8.87 3.84 0.51
C THR A 344 -8.95 5.25 -0.07
N ARG A 345 -8.00 5.65 -0.92
CA ARG A 345 -8.05 6.93 -1.66
C ARG A 345 -9.34 7.05 -2.47
N ALA A 346 -9.65 6.03 -3.28
CA ALA A 346 -10.86 6.04 -4.10
C ALA A 346 -12.12 6.14 -3.23
N SER A 347 -12.20 5.36 -2.14
CA SER A 347 -13.35 5.41 -1.23
C SER A 347 -13.50 6.75 -0.50
N ILE A 348 -12.39 7.40 -0.12
CA ILE A 348 -12.42 8.75 0.46
C ILE A 348 -12.96 9.77 -0.54
N LEU A 349 -12.49 9.73 -1.79
CA LEU A 349 -12.99 10.63 -2.83
C LEU A 349 -14.47 10.40 -3.14
N ASP A 350 -14.90 9.14 -3.23
CA ASP A 350 -16.30 8.76 -3.44
C ASP A 350 -17.18 9.33 -2.31
N LEU A 351 -16.84 9.05 -1.04
CA LEU A 351 -17.60 9.54 0.13
C LEU A 351 -17.55 11.06 0.28
N ALA A 352 -16.40 11.69 0.03
CA ALA A 352 -16.29 13.14 0.14
C ALA A 352 -17.16 13.85 -0.90
N ARG A 353 -17.21 13.35 -2.15
CA ARG A 353 -18.08 13.90 -3.20
C ARG A 353 -19.56 13.75 -2.85
N GLU A 354 -19.91 12.59 -2.31
CA GLU A 354 -21.29 12.29 -1.91
C GLU A 354 -21.74 13.11 -0.69
N ARG A 355 -20.90 13.19 0.35
CA ARG A 355 -21.32 13.64 1.68
C ARG A 355 -20.72 14.98 2.11
N LEU A 356 -19.47 15.29 1.74
CA LEU A 356 -18.77 16.50 2.18
C LEU A 356 -18.91 17.71 1.23
N THR A 357 -19.56 17.56 0.07
CA THR A 357 -19.92 18.72 -0.77
C THR A 357 -21.02 19.59 -0.17
N LYS A 358 -21.59 19.15 0.96
CA LYS A 358 -22.49 19.90 1.85
C LYS A 358 -21.89 19.91 3.25
N ALA A 359 -22.28 20.90 4.07
CA ALA A 359 -21.86 20.93 5.47
C ALA A 359 -22.35 19.68 6.21
N GLN A 360 -21.51 19.16 7.12
CA GLN A 360 -21.77 17.95 7.91
C GLN A 360 -21.60 18.27 9.39
N GLY A 361 -22.70 18.50 10.10
CA GLY A 361 -22.66 18.95 11.49
C GLY A 361 -21.93 20.30 11.59
N SER A 362 -20.81 20.33 12.32
CA SER A 362 -19.93 21.50 12.44
C SER A 362 -18.92 21.66 11.29
N LEU A 363 -18.78 20.67 10.41
CA LEU A 363 -17.84 20.73 9.29
C LEU A 363 -18.42 21.53 8.13
N GLU A 364 -17.65 22.50 7.63
CA GLU A 364 -17.94 23.21 6.39
C GLU A 364 -17.89 22.26 5.19
N SER A 365 -18.67 22.56 4.14
CA SER A 365 -18.58 21.83 2.87
C SER A 365 -17.20 22.00 2.22
N VAL A 366 -16.71 20.95 1.57
CA VAL A 366 -15.44 20.93 0.85
C VAL A 366 -15.64 20.71 -0.64
N GLU A 367 -14.79 21.36 -1.44
CA GLU A 367 -14.60 21.02 -2.84
C GLU A 367 -13.59 19.87 -2.95
N VAL A 368 -13.93 18.79 -3.66
CA VAL A 368 -13.05 17.63 -3.81
C VAL A 368 -12.22 17.78 -5.08
N VAL A 369 -10.90 17.96 -4.93
CA VAL A 369 -10.01 18.33 -6.03
C VAL A 369 -8.87 17.32 -6.20
N GLU A 370 -8.76 16.76 -7.39
CA GLU A 370 -7.60 15.95 -7.80
C GLU A 370 -6.67 16.83 -8.65
N ARG A 371 -5.63 17.41 -8.05
CA ARG A 371 -4.69 18.31 -8.74
C ARG A 371 -3.27 18.19 -8.21
N LYS A 372 -2.30 18.56 -9.04
CA LYS A 372 -0.92 18.74 -8.57
C LYS A 372 -0.86 19.89 -7.58
N PHE A 373 -0.02 19.73 -6.57
CA PHE A 373 0.37 20.75 -5.64
C PHE A 373 1.77 20.43 -5.11
N THR A 374 2.43 21.45 -4.58
CA THR A 374 3.85 21.44 -4.23
C THR A 374 4.05 21.60 -2.73
N MET A 375 5.27 21.31 -2.26
CA MET A 375 5.66 21.71 -0.91
C MET A 375 5.62 23.23 -0.70
N HIS A 376 5.81 24.01 -1.75
CA HIS A 376 5.73 25.46 -1.69
C HIS A 376 4.28 25.93 -1.44
N ASP A 377 3.29 25.29 -2.06
CA ASP A 377 1.87 25.55 -1.79
C ASP A 377 1.48 25.23 -0.35
N LEU A 378 2.02 24.13 0.20
CA LEU A 378 1.81 23.74 1.60
C LEU A 378 2.42 24.74 2.58
N LEU A 379 3.66 25.16 2.33
CA LEU A 379 4.33 26.18 3.16
C LEU A 379 3.57 27.50 3.13
N GLU A 380 3.17 27.98 1.94
CA GLU A 380 2.39 29.21 1.81
C GLU A 380 1.04 29.10 2.53
N ALA A 381 0.34 27.98 2.37
CA ALA A 381 -0.93 27.77 3.05
C ALA A 381 -0.78 27.72 4.58
N ALA A 382 0.32 27.17 5.10
CA ALA A 382 0.61 27.16 6.52
C ALA A 382 0.95 28.57 7.03
N ASP A 383 1.86 29.28 6.35
CA ASP A 383 2.28 30.65 6.69
C ASP A 383 1.09 31.63 6.66
N GLU A 384 0.11 31.41 5.79
CA GLU A 384 -1.12 32.22 5.68
C GLU A 384 -2.28 31.73 6.56
N GLY A 385 -2.10 30.67 7.36
CA GLY A 385 -3.16 30.11 8.22
C GLY A 385 -4.34 29.48 7.46
N ARG A 386 -4.13 29.06 6.21
CA ARG A 386 -5.12 28.40 5.35
C ARG A 386 -5.09 26.88 5.42
N LEU A 387 -3.98 26.28 5.84
CA LEU A 387 -3.86 24.83 6.04
C LEU A 387 -4.78 24.41 7.21
N VAL A 388 -5.64 23.41 7.00
CA VAL A 388 -6.60 22.94 8.01
C VAL A 388 -6.20 21.58 8.57
N GLU A 389 -5.92 20.60 7.71
CA GLU A 389 -5.42 19.28 8.12
C GLU A 389 -4.71 18.59 6.96
N ALA A 390 -3.91 17.57 7.26
CA ALA A 390 -3.33 16.66 6.28
C ALA A 390 -3.34 15.24 6.82
N PHE A 391 -3.48 14.25 5.94
CA PHE A 391 -3.52 12.85 6.34
C PHE A 391 -3.04 11.92 5.23
N ALA A 392 -2.48 10.78 5.65
CA ALA A 392 -2.14 9.67 4.78
C ALA A 392 -3.29 8.66 4.72
N ALA A 393 -3.55 8.08 3.54
CA ALA A 393 -4.62 7.13 3.29
C ALA A 393 -4.16 5.85 2.60
N GLY A 394 -4.42 4.69 3.22
CA GLY A 394 -4.05 3.39 2.68
C GLY A 394 -4.44 2.23 3.60
N THR A 395 -4.50 1.00 3.08
CA THR A 395 -5.04 -0.17 3.82
C THR A 395 -4.43 -0.37 5.22
N ALA A 396 -3.13 -0.08 5.40
CA ALA A 396 -2.45 -0.28 6.68
C ALA A 396 -3.01 0.63 7.80
N PHE A 397 -3.06 1.94 7.55
CA PHE A 397 -3.46 2.96 8.52
C PHE A 397 -4.91 3.46 8.35
N PHE A 398 -5.57 3.10 7.25
CA PHE A 398 -6.77 3.70 6.68
C PHE A 398 -6.67 5.19 6.45
N VAL A 399 -6.75 5.97 7.52
CA VAL A 399 -6.61 7.42 7.57
C VAL A 399 -5.75 7.72 8.79
N ALA A 400 -4.52 8.14 8.55
CA ALA A 400 -3.58 8.56 9.59
C ALA A 400 -3.34 10.07 9.49
N PRO A 401 -3.63 10.84 10.55
CA PRO A 401 -3.34 12.26 10.58
C PRO A 401 -1.84 12.49 10.43
N VAL A 402 -1.47 13.61 9.82
CA VAL A 402 -0.09 14.09 9.73
C VAL A 402 0.02 15.30 10.64
N GLU A 403 1.04 15.30 11.48
CA GLU A 403 1.29 16.36 12.47
C GLU A 403 2.39 17.31 11.98
N LEU A 404 3.41 16.78 11.33
CA LEU A 404 4.60 17.53 10.96
C LEU A 404 5.10 17.09 9.59
N ILE A 405 5.49 18.05 8.76
CA ILE A 405 6.23 17.79 7.51
C ILE A 405 7.51 18.60 7.54
N HIS A 406 8.66 17.93 7.52
CA HIS A 406 9.96 18.58 7.40
C HIS A 406 10.41 18.62 5.93
N PHE A 407 10.68 19.83 5.43
CA PHE A 407 11.14 20.08 4.07
C PHE A 407 12.26 21.12 4.04
N ARG A 408 13.45 20.69 3.58
CA ARG A 408 14.63 21.57 3.35
C ARG A 408 14.96 22.49 4.55
N GLY A 409 14.90 21.95 5.77
CA GLY A 409 15.22 22.68 7.01
C GLY A 409 14.10 23.57 7.55
N ARG A 410 12.93 23.59 6.88
CA ARG A 410 11.70 24.17 7.39
C ARG A 410 10.73 23.08 7.83
N GLU A 411 9.93 23.42 8.83
CA GLU A 411 8.87 22.56 9.33
C GLU A 411 7.50 23.17 8.98
N VAL A 412 6.59 22.32 8.53
CA VAL A 412 5.16 22.62 8.40
C VAL A 412 4.46 21.89 9.53
N GLU A 413 4.06 22.64 10.56
CA GLU A 413 3.15 22.13 11.58
C GLU A 413 1.75 22.06 10.99
N VAL A 414 1.20 20.86 10.89
CA VAL A 414 -0.17 20.65 10.42
C VAL A 414 -1.10 20.83 11.61
N PRO A 415 -2.13 21.69 11.53
CA PRO A 415 -3.05 21.84 12.65
C PRO A 415 -3.77 20.52 12.95
N VAL A 416 -3.69 20.08 14.20
CA VAL A 416 -4.45 18.94 14.71
C VAL A 416 -5.13 19.36 16.00
N GLN A 417 -6.46 19.24 16.07
CA GLN A 417 -7.22 19.46 17.30
C GLN A 417 -7.40 18.11 18.01
N GLY A 418 -6.59 17.83 19.03
CA GLY A 418 -6.55 16.51 19.67
C GLY A 418 -5.88 15.46 18.79
N GLU A 419 -6.46 14.26 18.70
CA GLU A 419 -5.79 13.09 18.08
C GLU A 419 -5.80 13.08 16.55
N THR A 420 -6.72 13.80 15.90
CA THR A 420 -6.88 13.81 14.44
C THR A 420 -7.65 15.05 14.00
N GLY A 421 -7.47 15.48 12.76
CA GLY A 421 -8.33 16.48 12.13
C GLY A 421 -9.78 15.99 11.97
N ASP A 422 -10.75 16.91 12.00
CA ASP A 422 -12.18 16.58 12.01
C ASP A 422 -12.66 15.94 10.70
N TYR A 423 -12.12 16.33 9.54
CA TYR A 423 -12.51 15.72 8.26
C TYR A 423 -11.92 14.32 8.15
N ALA A 424 -10.63 14.15 8.48
CA ALA A 424 -9.99 12.85 8.58
C ALA A 424 -10.75 11.90 9.53
N LYS A 425 -11.19 12.40 10.69
CA LYS A 425 -11.99 11.66 11.68
C LYS A 425 -13.33 11.22 11.11
N MET A 426 -14.05 12.12 10.46
CA MET A 426 -15.35 11.84 9.85
C MET A 426 -15.25 10.78 8.74
N LEU A 427 -14.28 10.95 7.83
CA LEU A 427 -14.00 10.01 6.75
C LEU A 427 -13.62 8.62 7.30
N LYS A 428 -12.74 8.58 8.31
CA LYS A 428 -12.36 7.35 9.00
C LYS A 428 -13.59 6.67 9.63
N SER A 429 -14.48 7.44 10.26
CA SER A 429 -15.70 6.92 10.88
C SER A 429 -16.65 6.29 9.86
N TRP A 430 -16.92 6.95 8.73
CA TRP A 430 -17.79 6.38 7.69
C TRP A 430 -17.22 5.09 7.10
N LEU A 431 -15.92 5.09 6.77
CA LEU A 431 -15.24 3.89 6.28
C LEU A 431 -15.31 2.75 7.30
N SER A 432 -15.03 3.06 8.57
CA SER A 432 -15.13 2.07 9.66
C SER A 432 -16.55 1.53 9.81
N ASN A 433 -17.57 2.38 9.73
CA ASN A 433 -18.96 1.94 9.85
C ASN A 433 -19.32 0.94 8.76
N ILE A 434 -18.86 1.15 7.52
CA ILE A 434 -19.06 0.22 6.41
C ILE A 434 -18.28 -1.09 6.65
N MET A 435 -17.00 -1.00 6.99
CA MET A 435 -16.12 -2.18 7.15
C MET A 435 -16.58 -3.11 8.28
N TYR A 436 -17.04 -2.54 9.39
CA TYR A 436 -17.51 -3.27 10.58
C TYR A 436 -19.03 -3.46 10.60
N GLY A 437 -19.73 -3.12 9.52
CA GLY A 437 -21.16 -3.40 9.33
C GLY A 437 -22.13 -2.49 10.09
N LYS A 438 -21.66 -1.43 10.77
CA LYS A 438 -22.56 -0.43 11.42
C LYS A 438 -23.37 0.36 10.38
N GLU A 439 -22.88 0.43 9.15
CA GLU A 439 -23.59 0.95 7.98
C GLU A 439 -23.66 -0.15 6.92
N ALA A 440 -24.88 -0.54 6.53
CA ALA A 440 -25.09 -1.49 5.44
C ALA A 440 -24.72 -0.80 4.11
N HIS A 441 -23.74 -1.34 3.39
CA HIS A 441 -23.24 -0.76 2.16
C HIS A 441 -22.63 -1.83 1.26
N GLU A 442 -22.81 -1.71 -0.06
CA GLU A 442 -22.26 -2.63 -1.08
C GLU A 442 -20.72 -2.79 -1.05
N TRP A 443 -20.01 -1.92 -0.33
CA TRP A 443 -18.55 -2.00 -0.23
C TRP A 443 -18.09 -3.00 0.84
N GLY A 444 -18.95 -3.34 1.80
CA GLY A 444 -18.73 -4.37 2.80
C GLY A 444 -19.27 -5.72 2.32
N VAL A 445 -18.41 -6.53 1.72
CA VAL A 445 -18.76 -7.86 1.21
C VAL A 445 -18.73 -8.86 2.35
N GLU A 446 -19.87 -9.42 2.73
CA GLU A 446 -19.95 -10.46 3.77
C GLU A 446 -19.28 -11.76 3.31
N VAL A 447 -18.58 -12.42 4.24
CA VAL A 447 -17.96 -13.73 4.02
C VAL A 447 -18.68 -14.75 4.89
N GLU A 448 -19.30 -15.75 4.26
CA GLU A 448 -19.93 -16.86 4.95
C GLU A 448 -18.86 -17.82 5.46
N GLU A 449 -18.87 -18.11 6.76
CA GLU A 449 -17.94 -19.02 7.40
C GLU A 449 -18.28 -20.47 7.03
N VAL A 450 -17.26 -21.30 6.86
CA VAL A 450 -17.43 -22.75 6.71
C VAL A 450 -17.01 -23.43 8.01
N GLU A 451 -17.78 -24.41 8.47
CA GLU A 451 -17.44 -25.18 9.67
C GLU A 451 -16.05 -25.83 9.51
N ALA A 452 -15.29 -25.85 10.62
CA ALA A 452 -13.90 -26.28 10.65
C ALA A 452 -13.74 -27.78 10.41
#